data_AF-A0AAU0NX54-F1
#
_entry.id   AF-A0AAU0NX54-F1
#
_cell.length_a   1.000
_cell.length_b   1.000
_cell.length_c   1.000
_cell.angle_alpha   90.00
_cell.angle_beta   90.00
_cell.angle_gamma   90.00
#
_symmetry.space_group_name_H-M   'P 1'
#
loop_
_entity.id
_entity.type
_entity.pdbx_description
1 polymer ?
#
loop_
_entity_poly.entity_id
_entity_poly.type
_entity_poly.pdbx_seq_one_letter_code
_entity_poly.pdbx_strand_id
1 'polypeptide(L)'
;MALKTEYGDKWSKSKKPLVFFGYKINDKVLKTGSFGGSRSIDENTELKVLNFPETGKEYPSKLNFKIEATSDAFNKPLVWDIKGDFSKNFKEDIEKQVTMSKNIGIDINHIEANPFGAIISSNKWMDGFYLKIDNKIYPIFGGGSGKDDNFCTFVENINCNNISVIKHTKKEIKDDVFKNMTKEENAAYCDKLEKEFAKLPQKEEQGIVYTKEITFKNGKKAEIYNVERKGGKIHVYIKGDDKKQVFNMLLNLYTSTGIGVQNIGDTGAGYVAEFDDISKDKVIIKMGLGVLDCNGNYSEEESKLTLK
;
A
#
# COMPACT_ATOMS: atom_id res chain seq x y z
N MET A 1 -3.86 -16.43 -0.04
CA MET A 1 -2.64 -16.94 -0.75
C MET A 1 -1.85 -15.75 -1.28
N ALA A 2 -0.52 -15.82 -1.32
CA ALA A 2 0.32 -14.77 -1.88
C ALA A 2 1.05 -15.26 -3.14
N LEU A 3 1.09 -14.43 -4.19
CA LEU A 3 1.83 -14.69 -5.43
C LEU A 3 2.92 -13.65 -5.62
N LYS A 4 4.14 -14.12 -5.93
CA LYS A 4 5.24 -13.28 -6.38
C LYS A 4 5.28 -13.33 -7.92
N THR A 5 5.18 -12.17 -8.56
CA THR A 5 5.34 -12.03 -10.01
C THR A 5 6.61 -11.27 -10.31
N GLU A 6 7.50 -11.85 -11.12
CA GLU A 6 8.73 -11.22 -11.58
C GLU A 6 8.61 -10.87 -13.07
N TYR A 7 8.89 -9.61 -13.41
CA TYR A 7 8.88 -9.06 -14.75
C TYR A 7 10.33 -8.99 -15.26
N GLY A 8 10.59 -9.45 -16.48
CA GLY A 8 11.93 -9.30 -17.08
C GLY A 8 12.27 -7.84 -17.39
N ASP A 9 13.58 -7.54 -17.47
CA ASP A 9 14.16 -6.20 -17.63
C ASP A 9 13.73 -5.42 -18.87
N LYS A 10 13.02 -6.06 -19.81
CA LYS A 10 12.56 -5.47 -21.07
C LYS A 10 11.45 -4.43 -20.90
N TRP A 11 10.82 -4.32 -19.73
CA TRP A 11 9.67 -3.42 -19.50
C TRP A 11 9.96 -2.36 -18.44
N SER A 12 9.82 -1.08 -18.79
CA SER A 12 9.77 -0.01 -17.79
C SER A 12 8.47 -0.07 -16.99
N LYS A 13 8.45 0.36 -15.71
CA LYS A 13 7.26 0.30 -14.82
C LYS A 13 5.98 0.86 -15.46
N SER A 14 6.06 1.99 -16.16
CA SER A 14 4.92 2.63 -16.86
C SER A 14 4.46 1.91 -18.13
N LYS A 15 5.23 0.94 -18.62
CA LYS A 15 4.96 0.16 -19.83
C LYS A 15 4.83 -1.34 -19.54
N LYS A 16 4.72 -1.72 -18.26
CA LYS A 16 4.49 -3.12 -17.91
C LYS A 16 3.13 -3.55 -18.48
N PRO A 17 3.08 -4.67 -19.20
CA PRO A 17 1.82 -5.15 -19.74
C PRO A 17 0.91 -5.53 -18.59
N LEU A 18 -0.37 -5.17 -18.71
CA LEU A 18 -1.36 -5.51 -17.70
C LEU A 18 -1.52 -7.04 -17.68
N VAL A 19 -1.45 -7.63 -16.49
CA VAL A 19 -1.62 -9.07 -16.29
C VAL A 19 -2.92 -9.31 -15.56
N PHE A 20 -3.85 -9.99 -16.22
CA PHE A 20 -5.12 -10.42 -15.66
C PHE A 20 -4.98 -11.83 -15.10
N PHE A 21 -5.68 -12.10 -14.00
CA PHE A 21 -5.63 -13.40 -13.33
C PHE A 21 -7.04 -13.98 -13.24
N GLY A 22 -7.22 -15.19 -13.76
CA GLY A 22 -8.39 -16.04 -13.58
C GLY A 22 -8.09 -17.16 -12.59
N TYR A 23 -9.12 -17.61 -11.86
CA TYR A 23 -8.96 -18.58 -10.78
C TYR A 23 -9.99 -19.69 -10.85
N LYS A 24 -9.57 -20.92 -10.53
CA LYS A 24 -10.46 -22.06 -10.28
C LYS A 24 -10.09 -22.77 -8.98
N ILE A 25 -11.11 -23.23 -8.25
CA ILE A 25 -10.94 -24.16 -7.12
C ILE A 25 -11.69 -25.43 -7.46
N ASN A 26 -11.00 -26.58 -7.46
CA ASN A 26 -11.57 -27.88 -7.81
C ASN A 26 -12.36 -27.82 -9.13
N ASP A 27 -11.70 -27.26 -10.16
CA ASP A 27 -12.22 -27.03 -11.51
C ASP A 27 -13.41 -26.06 -11.64
N LYS A 28 -13.89 -25.49 -10.54
CA LYS A 28 -14.94 -24.45 -10.56
C LYS A 28 -14.32 -23.08 -10.69
N VAL A 29 -14.73 -22.35 -11.73
CA VAL A 29 -14.32 -20.95 -11.94
C VAL A 29 -14.83 -20.09 -10.79
N LEU A 30 -13.92 -19.36 -10.15
CA LEU A 30 -14.27 -18.31 -9.21
C LEU A 30 -14.64 -17.06 -10.02
N LYS A 31 -15.92 -16.69 -10.01
CA LYS A 31 -16.44 -15.52 -10.72
C LYS A 31 -15.92 -14.18 -10.17
N THR A 32 -15.38 -14.20 -8.96
CA THR A 32 -14.90 -13.02 -8.22
C THR A 32 -13.57 -13.38 -7.55
N GLY A 33 -12.49 -13.36 -8.32
CA GLY A 33 -11.16 -13.30 -7.73
C GLY A 33 -10.93 -11.89 -7.23
N SER A 34 -11.11 -11.68 -5.93
CA SER A 34 -10.90 -10.37 -5.32
C SER A 34 -9.39 -10.16 -5.14
N PHE A 35 -8.86 -9.04 -5.62
CA PHE A 35 -7.49 -8.63 -5.31
C PHE A 35 -7.47 -8.19 -3.84
N GLY A 36 -6.86 -8.99 -2.96
CA GLY A 36 -6.62 -8.65 -1.55
C GLY A 36 -5.48 -7.64 -1.36
N GLY A 37 -4.93 -7.11 -2.46
CA GLY A 37 -3.86 -6.12 -2.50
C GLY A 37 -2.70 -6.51 -3.40
N SER A 38 -2.01 -5.52 -3.93
CA SER A 38 -0.71 -5.69 -4.58
C SER A 38 0.31 -4.72 -4.03
N ARG A 39 1.57 -5.16 -3.96
CA ARG A 39 2.69 -4.38 -3.46
C ARG A 39 3.91 -4.66 -4.32
N SER A 40 4.59 -3.62 -4.78
CA SER A 40 5.91 -3.78 -5.40
C SER A 40 6.93 -4.21 -4.34
N ILE A 41 7.59 -5.34 -4.56
CA ILE A 41 8.78 -5.77 -3.80
C ILE A 41 10.00 -5.03 -4.34
N ASP A 42 10.09 -4.87 -5.66
CA ASP A 42 11.11 -4.10 -6.35
C ASP A 42 10.58 -3.56 -7.70
N GLU A 43 11.48 -3.05 -8.56
CA GLU A 43 11.11 -2.43 -9.83
C GLU A 43 10.48 -3.41 -10.81
N ASN A 44 10.80 -4.70 -10.65
CA ASN A 44 10.44 -5.82 -11.49
C ASN A 44 9.64 -6.89 -10.75
N THR A 45 9.42 -6.75 -9.45
CA THR A 45 8.72 -7.76 -8.65
C THR A 45 7.50 -7.19 -7.95
N GLU A 46 6.37 -7.89 -8.05
CA GLU A 46 5.14 -7.56 -7.34
C GLU A 46 4.64 -8.75 -6.51
N LEU A 47 4.30 -8.47 -5.26
CA LEU A 47 3.51 -9.34 -4.38
C LEU A 47 2.03 -9.07 -4.61
N LYS A 48 1.25 -10.12 -4.85
CA LYS A 48 -0.21 -10.05 -4.90
C LYS A 48 -0.80 -10.96 -3.85
N VAL A 49 -1.67 -10.40 -3.01
CA VAL A 49 -2.46 -11.19 -2.08
C VAL A 49 -3.78 -11.50 -2.75
N LEU A 50 -4.08 -12.79 -2.82
CA LEU A 50 -5.32 -13.31 -3.36
C LEU A 50 -6.22 -13.69 -2.20
N ASN A 51 -7.36 -13.00 -2.13
CA ASN A 51 -8.43 -13.34 -1.23
C ASN A 51 -9.61 -13.89 -2.04
N PHE A 52 -10.18 -14.98 -1.55
CA PHE A 52 -11.32 -15.64 -2.18
C PHE A 52 -12.54 -15.39 -1.30
N PRO A 53 -13.60 -14.73 -1.80
CA PRO A 53 -14.74 -14.39 -0.96
C PRO A 53 -15.38 -15.66 -0.38
N GLU A 54 -15.93 -15.56 0.83
CA GLU A 54 -16.67 -16.65 1.45
C GLU A 54 -17.77 -17.17 0.50
N THR A 55 -17.80 -18.47 0.27
CA THR A 55 -18.78 -19.07 -0.66
C THR A 55 -20.07 -19.52 0.05
N GLY A 56 -20.29 -19.10 1.30
CA GLY A 56 -21.38 -19.62 2.16
C GLY A 56 -21.26 -21.12 2.45
N LYS A 57 -20.14 -21.74 2.04
CA LYS A 57 -19.76 -23.13 2.26
C LYS A 57 -18.32 -23.13 2.71
N GLU A 58 -17.99 -23.96 3.70
CA GLU A 58 -16.61 -24.20 4.09
C GLU A 58 -15.79 -24.63 2.87
N TYR A 59 -14.63 -24.00 2.69
CA TYR A 59 -13.69 -24.45 1.69
C TYR A 59 -13.24 -25.87 2.03
N PRO A 60 -13.14 -26.78 1.04
CA PRO A 60 -12.69 -28.12 1.32
C PRO A 60 -11.26 -28.09 1.85
N SER A 61 -10.98 -28.85 2.90
CA SER A 61 -9.66 -28.91 3.55
C SER A 61 -8.54 -29.35 2.61
N LYS A 62 -8.87 -30.02 1.50
CA LYS A 62 -7.96 -30.27 0.39
C LYS A 62 -8.55 -29.72 -0.88
N LEU A 63 -7.74 -29.01 -1.65
CA LEU A 63 -8.24 -28.32 -2.82
C LEU A 63 -7.16 -28.20 -3.89
N ASN A 64 -7.60 -28.19 -5.14
CA ASN A 64 -6.78 -27.90 -6.30
C ASN A 64 -7.09 -26.47 -6.74
N PHE A 65 -6.14 -25.56 -6.51
CA PHE A 65 -6.17 -24.22 -7.08
C PHE A 65 -5.58 -24.26 -8.49
N LYS A 66 -6.28 -23.62 -9.43
CA LYS A 66 -5.72 -23.29 -10.73
C LYS A 66 -5.71 -21.78 -10.89
N ILE A 67 -4.55 -21.23 -11.17
CA ILE A 67 -4.36 -19.81 -11.46
C ILE A 67 -3.96 -19.70 -12.92
N GLU A 68 -4.65 -18.85 -13.66
CA GLU A 68 -4.36 -18.59 -15.05
C GLU A 68 -4.07 -17.09 -15.21
N ALA A 69 -2.85 -16.74 -15.61
CA ALA A 69 -2.48 -15.37 -15.93
C ALA A 69 -2.49 -15.14 -17.44
N THR A 70 -3.19 -14.10 -17.86
CA THR A 70 -3.28 -13.66 -19.26
C THR A 70 -2.78 -12.23 -19.37
N SER A 71 -2.15 -11.93 -20.50
CA SER A 71 -1.65 -10.60 -20.82
C SER A 71 -1.45 -10.52 -22.32
N ASP A 72 -1.60 -9.32 -22.89
CA ASP A 72 -1.31 -9.08 -24.32
C ASP A 72 0.18 -9.32 -24.65
N ALA A 73 1.04 -9.36 -23.63
CA ALA A 73 2.45 -9.72 -23.77
C ALA A 73 2.71 -11.23 -23.72
N PHE A 74 1.70 -12.07 -23.46
CA PHE A 74 1.84 -13.52 -23.37
C PHE A 74 1.30 -14.18 -24.65
N ASN A 75 2.11 -15.02 -25.30
CA ASN A 75 1.64 -15.81 -26.45
C ASN A 75 0.60 -16.87 -26.07
N LYS A 76 0.55 -17.26 -24.79
CA LYS A 76 -0.43 -18.17 -24.20
C LYS A 76 -0.58 -17.87 -22.70
N PRO A 77 -1.72 -18.22 -22.09
CA PRO A 77 -1.88 -18.08 -20.65
C PRO A 77 -0.80 -18.84 -19.86
N LEU A 78 -0.30 -18.24 -18.78
CA LEU A 78 0.53 -18.92 -17.80
C LEU A 78 -0.38 -19.61 -16.79
N VAL A 79 -0.19 -20.90 -16.57
CA VAL A 79 -1.07 -21.71 -15.72
C VAL A 79 -0.27 -22.32 -14.58
N TRP A 80 -0.76 -22.12 -13.35
CA TRP A 80 -0.27 -22.79 -12.16
C TRP A 80 -1.36 -23.68 -11.58
N ASP A 81 -1.09 -24.98 -11.50
CA ASP A 81 -1.92 -25.95 -10.81
C ASP A 81 -1.28 -26.24 -9.44
N ILE A 82 -1.94 -25.79 -8.38
CA ILE A 82 -1.45 -25.84 -7.00
C ILE A 82 -2.37 -26.77 -6.20
N LYS A 83 -1.77 -27.78 -5.58
CA LYS A 83 -2.49 -28.66 -4.63
C LYS A 83 -2.31 -28.10 -3.22
N GLY A 84 -3.38 -27.62 -2.62
CA GLY A 84 -3.42 -27.16 -1.23
C GLY A 84 -3.97 -28.25 -0.32
N ASP A 85 -3.27 -28.51 0.78
CA ASP A 85 -3.75 -29.36 1.87
C ASP A 85 -3.77 -28.54 3.17
N PHE A 86 -4.98 -28.06 3.49
CA PHE A 86 -5.34 -27.32 4.70
C PHE A 86 -6.02 -28.23 5.73
N SER A 87 -5.91 -29.57 5.59
CA SER A 87 -6.48 -30.52 6.57
C SER A 87 -5.80 -30.45 7.94
N LYS A 88 -4.59 -29.88 7.99
CA LYS A 88 -4.04 -29.36 9.23
C LYS A 88 -4.61 -27.96 9.41
N ASN A 89 -5.56 -27.80 10.34
CA ASN A 89 -5.94 -26.48 10.83
C ASN A 89 -4.65 -25.73 11.20
N PHE A 90 -4.50 -24.50 10.73
CA PHE A 90 -3.61 -23.58 11.40
C PHE A 90 -4.18 -23.41 12.81
N LYS A 91 -3.60 -24.10 13.79
CA LYS A 91 -4.00 -23.98 15.20
C LYS A 91 -3.76 -22.56 15.75
N GLU A 92 -3.12 -21.71 14.95
CA GLU A 92 -2.68 -20.35 15.26
C GLU A 92 -3.55 -19.29 14.59
N ASP A 93 -4.55 -19.66 13.77
CA ASP A 93 -5.48 -18.67 13.21
C ASP A 93 -6.38 -18.17 14.34
N ILE A 94 -6.25 -16.89 14.68
CA ILE A 94 -7.06 -16.24 15.69
C ILE A 94 -8.07 -15.37 14.96
N GLU A 95 -9.31 -15.83 14.92
CA GLU A 95 -10.45 -15.02 14.50
C GLU A 95 -10.98 -14.24 15.72
N LYS A 96 -11.08 -12.91 15.57
CA LYS A 96 -11.60 -12.04 16.62
C LYS A 96 -12.69 -11.13 16.09
N GLN A 97 -13.81 -11.08 16.80
CA GLN A 97 -14.78 -10.03 16.58
C GLN A 97 -14.18 -8.71 17.05
N VAL A 98 -14.48 -7.63 16.33
CA VAL A 98 -13.92 -6.31 16.62
C VAL A 98 -15.00 -5.36 17.09
N THR A 99 -14.69 -4.53 18.08
CA THR A 99 -15.52 -3.38 18.44
C THR A 99 -14.71 -2.11 18.27
N MET A 100 -15.28 -1.14 17.57
CA MET A 100 -14.70 0.18 17.38
C MET A 100 -15.11 1.13 18.51
N SER A 101 -14.17 1.91 19.05
CA SER A 101 -14.47 2.86 20.13
C SER A 101 -15.33 4.04 19.68
N LYS A 102 -15.31 4.37 18.38
CA LYS A 102 -16.16 5.40 17.77
C LYS A 102 -16.33 5.16 16.26
N ASN A 103 -17.42 5.63 15.69
CA ASN A 103 -17.62 5.62 14.25
C ASN A 103 -16.80 6.77 13.62
N ILE A 104 -15.90 6.45 12.70
CA ILE A 104 -15.13 7.43 11.89
C ILE A 104 -15.54 7.39 10.41
N GLY A 105 -16.72 6.83 10.14
CA GLY A 105 -17.29 6.63 8.82
C GLY A 105 -16.95 5.27 8.21
N ILE A 106 -16.21 4.39 8.89
CA ILE A 106 -15.94 3.01 8.47
C ILE A 106 -16.31 2.05 9.59
N ASP A 107 -16.83 0.88 9.23
CA ASP A 107 -17.05 -0.22 10.17
C ASP A 107 -16.10 -1.37 9.83
N ILE A 108 -15.31 -1.78 10.83
CA ILE A 108 -14.44 -2.95 10.77
C ILE A 108 -15.07 -4.01 11.64
N ASN A 109 -15.49 -5.08 10.99
CA ASN A 109 -16.33 -6.10 11.64
C ASN A 109 -15.51 -7.34 11.99
N HIS A 110 -14.37 -7.54 11.33
CA HIS A 110 -13.59 -8.77 11.43
C HIS A 110 -12.10 -8.50 11.20
N ILE A 111 -11.27 -9.13 12.05
CA ILE A 111 -9.82 -9.23 11.86
C ILE A 111 -9.42 -10.69 12.03
N GLU A 112 -8.72 -11.22 11.04
CA GLU A 112 -8.11 -12.55 11.04
C GLU A 112 -6.60 -12.39 11.04
N ALA A 113 -5.90 -12.95 12.02
CA ALA A 113 -4.44 -13.01 12.02
C ALA A 113 -3.96 -14.43 11.71
N ASN A 114 -3.00 -14.53 10.79
CA ASN A 114 -2.31 -15.75 10.40
C ASN A 114 -0.80 -15.52 10.35
N PRO A 115 0.04 -16.57 10.18
CA PRO A 115 1.50 -16.42 10.20
C PRO A 115 2.09 -15.45 9.16
N PHE A 116 1.33 -15.07 8.13
CA PHE A 116 1.78 -14.11 7.12
C PHE A 116 1.42 -12.67 7.49
N GLY A 117 0.39 -12.45 8.30
CA GLY A 117 -0.11 -11.13 8.65
C GLY A 117 -1.55 -11.14 9.14
N ALA A 118 -2.19 -9.97 9.17
CA ALA A 118 -3.62 -9.87 9.45
C ALA A 118 -4.42 -9.42 8.22
N ILE A 119 -5.61 -9.98 8.09
CA ILE A 119 -6.65 -9.58 7.14
C ILE A 119 -7.69 -8.78 7.92
N ILE A 120 -8.01 -7.58 7.44
CA ILE A 120 -9.01 -6.69 8.03
C ILE A 120 -10.18 -6.59 7.06
N SER A 121 -11.39 -6.90 7.52
CA SER A 121 -12.61 -6.76 6.74
C SER A 121 -13.39 -5.51 7.12
N SER A 122 -13.70 -4.66 6.14
CA SER A 122 -14.51 -3.45 6.31
C SER A 122 -15.69 -3.38 5.36
N ASN A 123 -16.73 -2.62 5.73
CA ASN A 123 -17.94 -2.42 4.91
C ASN A 123 -17.78 -1.47 3.72
N LYS A 124 -16.59 -0.86 3.56
CA LYS A 124 -16.31 0.09 2.48
C LYS A 124 -14.82 0.15 2.15
N TRP A 125 -14.53 0.70 0.96
CA TRP A 125 -13.17 0.94 0.51
C TRP A 125 -12.42 1.85 1.50
N MET A 126 -11.21 1.43 1.89
CA MET A 126 -10.41 2.04 2.96
C MET A 126 -9.51 3.19 2.47
N ASP A 127 -9.96 3.96 1.48
CA ASP A 127 -9.19 5.11 0.97
C ASP A 127 -9.10 6.21 2.02
N GLY A 128 -7.87 6.65 2.30
CA GLY A 128 -7.61 7.59 3.38
C GLY A 128 -7.78 6.98 4.78
N PHE A 129 -7.82 5.66 4.91
CA PHE A 129 -7.74 4.98 6.20
C PHE A 129 -6.38 4.29 6.35
N TYR A 130 -5.91 4.24 7.59
CA TYR A 130 -4.62 3.68 7.97
C TYR A 130 -4.80 2.80 9.20
N LEU A 131 -4.09 1.69 9.25
CA LEU A 131 -4.03 0.87 10.44
C LEU A 131 -2.90 1.37 11.32
N LYS A 132 -3.18 1.68 12.58
CA LYS A 132 -2.15 2.00 13.57
C LYS A 132 -2.02 0.85 14.54
N ILE A 133 -0.79 0.37 14.66
CA ILE A 133 -0.40 -0.67 15.59
C ILE A 133 0.66 -0.06 16.49
N ASP A 134 0.33 0.05 17.77
CA ASP A 134 1.13 0.78 18.76
C ASP A 134 1.51 2.20 18.28
N ASN A 135 2.78 2.45 17.94
CA ASN A 135 3.29 3.74 17.46
C ASN A 135 3.53 3.81 15.94
N LYS A 136 3.19 2.74 15.20
CA LYS A 136 3.40 2.63 13.77
C LYS A 136 2.08 2.71 13.02
N ILE A 137 2.09 3.47 11.93
CA ILE A 137 0.96 3.66 11.02
C ILE A 137 1.28 2.93 9.72
N TYR A 138 0.43 1.99 9.34
CA TYR A 138 0.57 1.14 8.18
C TYR A 138 -0.39 1.62 7.09
N PRO A 139 0.13 1.94 5.88
CA PRO A 139 -0.70 2.09 4.70
C PRO A 139 -1.52 0.83 4.46
N ILE A 140 -2.80 1.02 4.16
CA ILE A 140 -3.70 -0.06 3.83
C ILE A 140 -3.51 -0.41 2.35
N PHE A 141 -3.00 -1.62 2.09
CA PHE A 141 -2.79 -2.13 0.73
C PHE A 141 -3.98 -2.99 0.30
N GLY A 142 -4.61 -2.61 -0.81
CA GLY A 142 -5.61 -3.42 -1.47
C GLY A 142 -7.04 -3.20 -1.01
N GLY A 143 -7.92 -3.32 -1.98
CA GLY A 143 -9.35 -3.43 -1.81
C GLY A 143 -9.86 -4.29 -2.97
N GLY A 144 -10.69 -5.26 -2.65
CA GLY A 144 -11.41 -6.00 -3.67
C GLY A 144 -12.81 -6.28 -3.18
N SER A 145 -13.75 -6.34 -4.12
CA SER A 145 -15.17 -6.51 -3.80
C SER A 145 -15.47 -7.96 -3.42
N GLY A 146 -15.88 -8.16 -2.18
CA GLY A 146 -16.63 -9.37 -1.78
C GLY A 146 -18.09 -9.31 -2.25
N LYS A 147 -18.83 -10.40 -2.06
CA LYS A 147 -20.28 -10.25 -1.85
C LYS A 147 -20.48 -9.47 -0.55
N ASP A 148 -21.46 -8.58 -0.53
CA ASP A 148 -21.82 -7.75 0.63
C ASP A 148 -20.80 -6.66 1.02
N ASP A 149 -20.10 -6.08 0.03
CA ASP A 149 -19.24 -4.89 0.20
C ASP A 149 -18.10 -5.01 1.25
N ASN A 150 -17.66 -6.24 1.53
CA ASN A 150 -16.52 -6.49 2.40
C ASN A 150 -15.18 -6.24 1.67
N PHE A 151 -14.40 -5.26 2.12
CA PHE A 151 -13.05 -4.96 1.65
C PHE A 151 -12.02 -5.59 2.58
N CYS A 152 -11.05 -6.30 2.02
CA CYS A 152 -10.03 -7.00 2.78
C CYS A 152 -8.66 -6.35 2.59
N THR A 153 -8.02 -5.98 3.69
CA THR A 153 -6.67 -5.40 3.71
C THR A 153 -5.70 -6.32 4.43
N PHE A 154 -4.50 -6.48 3.87
CA PHE A 154 -3.45 -7.30 4.46
C PHE A 154 -2.33 -6.46 5.08
N VAL A 155 -1.89 -6.84 6.28
CA VAL A 155 -0.74 -6.22 6.97
C VAL A 155 0.20 -7.31 7.49
N GLU A 156 1.47 -7.30 7.07
CA GLU A 156 2.47 -8.31 7.44
C GLU A 156 2.90 -8.23 8.92
N ASN A 157 3.20 -9.38 9.52
CA ASN A 157 3.93 -9.52 10.80
C ASN A 157 3.33 -8.74 11.99
N ILE A 158 2.04 -8.95 12.28
CA ILE A 158 1.37 -8.31 13.41
C ILE A 158 1.53 -9.16 14.68
N ASN A 159 2.23 -8.63 15.68
CA ASN A 159 2.16 -9.10 17.06
C ASN A 159 2.08 -7.87 17.97
N CYS A 160 0.90 -7.55 18.50
CA CYS A 160 0.69 -6.28 19.18
C CYS A 160 -0.50 -6.28 20.16
N ASN A 161 -0.45 -5.35 21.11
CA ASN A 161 -1.47 -5.17 22.14
C ASN A 161 -2.50 -4.08 21.81
N ASN A 162 -2.13 -3.06 21.01
CA ASN A 162 -2.99 -1.92 20.69
C ASN A 162 -3.15 -1.74 19.18
N ILE A 163 -4.40 -1.79 18.73
CA ILE A 163 -4.75 -1.59 17.32
C ILE A 163 -5.80 -0.47 17.24
N SER A 164 -5.62 0.44 16.29
CA SER A 164 -6.60 1.47 15.96
C SER A 164 -6.64 1.71 14.46
N VAL A 165 -7.75 2.27 13.98
CA VAL A 165 -7.85 2.75 12.61
C VAL A 165 -7.91 4.26 12.64
N ILE A 166 -7.06 4.86 11.81
CA ILE A 166 -6.98 6.29 11.63
C ILE A 166 -7.59 6.63 10.29
N LYS A 167 -8.57 7.53 10.29
CA LYS A 167 -9.05 8.19 9.09
C LYS A 167 -8.32 9.50 8.90
N HIS A 168 -7.86 9.67 7.69
CA HIS A 168 -7.09 10.78 7.17
C HIS A 168 -7.93 11.41 6.06
N THR A 169 -8.70 12.44 6.40
CA THR A 169 -9.56 13.09 5.41
C THR A 169 -8.74 14.12 4.64
N LYS A 170 -8.50 13.87 3.36
CA LYS A 170 -7.95 14.86 2.44
C LYS A 170 -9.12 15.56 1.74
N LYS A 171 -9.19 16.89 1.81
CA LYS A 171 -10.04 17.63 0.88
C LYS A 171 -9.44 17.42 -0.50
N GLU A 172 -10.10 16.62 -1.34
CA GLU A 172 -9.62 16.30 -2.69
C GLU A 172 -9.38 17.59 -3.47
N ILE A 173 -8.11 17.91 -3.69
CA ILE A 173 -7.69 18.99 -4.60
C ILE A 173 -7.48 18.43 -6.01
N LYS A 174 -7.31 17.10 -6.12
CA LYS A 174 -6.80 16.48 -7.34
C LYS A 174 -7.82 16.41 -8.46
N ASP A 175 -9.10 16.24 -8.17
CA ASP A 175 -10.05 16.00 -9.25
C ASP A 175 -10.27 17.24 -10.12
N ASP A 176 -10.32 18.45 -9.56
CA ASP A 176 -10.67 19.64 -10.36
C ASP A 176 -9.57 20.12 -11.32
N VAL A 177 -8.28 19.91 -10.99
CA VAL A 177 -7.17 20.35 -11.85
C VAL A 177 -7.03 19.43 -13.07
N PHE A 178 -7.20 18.13 -12.91
CA PHE A 178 -7.07 17.16 -14.01
C PHE A 178 -8.38 16.91 -14.77
N LYS A 179 -9.55 17.17 -14.16
CA LYS A 179 -10.88 16.86 -14.76
C LYS A 179 -11.09 17.46 -16.15
N ASN A 180 -10.52 18.63 -16.37
CA ASN A 180 -10.76 19.45 -17.56
C ASN A 180 -9.54 19.49 -18.49
N MET A 181 -8.47 18.76 -18.20
CA MET A 181 -7.29 18.69 -19.05
C MET A 181 -7.46 17.61 -20.11
N THR A 182 -7.09 17.94 -21.35
CA THR A 182 -6.80 16.96 -22.39
C THR A 182 -5.58 16.11 -22.00
N LYS A 183 -5.37 14.99 -22.71
CA LYS A 183 -4.23 14.09 -22.44
C LYS A 183 -2.90 14.81 -22.63
N GLU A 184 -2.80 15.67 -23.64
CA GLU A 184 -1.63 16.46 -23.97
C GLU A 184 -1.35 17.53 -22.91
N GLU A 185 -2.39 18.22 -22.42
CA GLU A 185 -2.28 19.20 -21.33
C GLU A 185 -1.83 18.55 -20.03
N ASN A 186 -2.38 17.38 -19.69
CA ASN A 186 -1.96 16.62 -18.52
C ASN A 186 -0.48 16.19 -18.62
N ALA A 187 -0.04 15.71 -19.79
CA ALA A 187 1.36 15.34 -20.01
C ALA A 187 2.30 16.55 -19.86
N ALA A 188 1.97 17.68 -20.48
CA ALA A 188 2.76 18.91 -20.37
C ALA A 188 2.82 19.44 -18.93
N TYR A 189 1.71 19.33 -18.19
CA TYR A 189 1.65 19.70 -16.78
C TYR A 189 2.51 18.78 -15.90
N CYS A 190 2.45 17.47 -16.11
CA CYS A 190 3.31 16.51 -15.41
C CYS A 190 4.80 16.76 -15.69
N ASP A 191 5.19 16.98 -16.95
CA ASP A 191 6.56 17.31 -17.34
C ASP A 191 7.08 18.58 -16.65
N LYS A 192 6.22 19.60 -16.54
CA LYS A 192 6.54 20.83 -15.83
C LYS A 192 6.84 20.55 -14.36
N LEU A 193 5.97 19.78 -13.68
CA LEU A 193 6.17 19.43 -12.27
C LEU A 193 7.45 18.62 -12.07
N GLU A 194 7.75 17.65 -12.93
CA GLU A 194 9.00 16.88 -12.86
C GLU A 194 10.25 17.78 -12.95
N LYS A 195 10.24 18.75 -13.87
CA LYS A 195 11.32 19.74 -14.01
C LYS A 195 11.44 20.65 -12.78
N GLU A 196 10.33 20.97 -12.11
CA GLU A 196 10.35 21.73 -10.86
C GLU A 196 10.94 20.90 -9.71
N PHE A 197 10.56 19.62 -9.59
CA PHE A 197 11.13 18.70 -8.60
C PHE A 197 12.64 18.51 -8.78
N ALA A 198 13.12 18.42 -10.02
CA ALA A 198 14.53 18.26 -10.33
C ALA A 198 15.41 19.44 -9.87
N LYS A 199 14.82 20.61 -9.64
CA LYS A 199 15.52 21.81 -9.15
C LYS A 199 15.60 21.88 -7.62
N LEU A 200 14.85 21.03 -6.92
CA LEU A 200 14.85 21.05 -5.45
C LEU A 200 16.20 20.55 -4.90
N PRO A 201 16.67 21.10 -3.77
CA PRO A 201 17.94 20.71 -3.18
C PRO A 201 18.01 19.19 -2.93
N GLN A 202 18.96 18.53 -3.58
CA GLN A 202 19.25 17.11 -3.36
C GLN A 202 20.39 16.95 -2.35
N LYS A 203 20.32 15.89 -1.55
CA LYS A 203 21.43 15.41 -0.73
C LYS A 203 21.62 13.92 -0.96
N GLU A 204 22.86 13.48 -0.82
CA GLU A 204 23.23 12.07 -0.84
C GLU A 204 23.92 11.70 0.47
N GLU A 205 23.44 10.65 1.12
CA GLU A 205 24.00 10.12 2.37
C GLU A 205 23.78 8.61 2.41
N GLN A 206 24.83 7.84 2.74
CA GLN A 206 24.77 6.37 2.81
C GLN A 206 24.21 5.71 1.54
N GLY A 207 24.55 6.25 0.36
CA GLY A 207 24.03 5.76 -0.92
C GLY A 207 22.53 5.98 -1.11
N ILE A 208 21.93 6.92 -0.38
CA ILE A 208 20.52 7.34 -0.52
C ILE A 208 20.52 8.78 -1.02
N VAL A 209 19.95 9.03 -2.20
CA VAL A 209 19.73 10.36 -2.77
C VAL A 209 18.31 10.79 -2.48
N TYR A 210 18.11 12.01 -2.00
CA TYR A 210 16.78 12.51 -1.64
C TYR A 210 16.70 14.03 -1.73
N THR A 211 15.48 14.53 -1.91
CA THR A 211 15.20 15.97 -1.77
C THR A 211 15.24 16.36 -0.30
N LYS A 212 16.20 17.21 0.08
CA LYS A 212 16.40 17.61 1.47
C LYS A 212 15.31 18.55 1.98
N GLU A 213 14.97 19.57 1.20
CA GLU A 213 14.09 20.66 1.61
C GLU A 213 12.98 20.88 0.58
N ILE A 214 11.76 21.06 1.07
CA ILE A 214 10.55 21.22 0.26
C ILE A 214 9.79 22.43 0.78
N THR A 215 9.37 23.31 -0.14
CA THR A 215 8.40 24.37 0.14
C THR A 215 7.13 24.05 -0.62
N PHE A 216 6.02 23.87 0.10
CA PHE A 216 4.71 23.59 -0.48
C PHE A 216 4.09 24.86 -1.08
N LYS A 217 3.07 24.72 -1.93
CA LYS A 217 2.42 25.89 -2.57
C LYS A 217 1.79 26.88 -1.57
N ASN A 218 1.45 26.41 -0.37
CA ASN A 218 0.95 27.27 0.71
C ASN A 218 2.08 27.94 1.54
N GLY A 219 3.34 27.83 1.13
CA GLY A 219 4.50 28.45 1.76
C GLY A 219 5.09 27.69 2.95
N LYS A 220 4.39 26.69 3.48
CA LYS A 220 4.90 25.81 4.54
C LYS A 220 6.07 24.96 4.03
N LYS A 221 6.93 24.52 4.95
CA LYS A 221 8.14 23.77 4.64
C LYS A 221 8.17 22.39 5.29
N ALA A 222 8.86 21.48 4.62
CA ALA A 222 9.26 20.18 5.15
C ALA A 222 10.74 19.92 4.87
N GLU A 223 11.38 19.17 5.76
CA GLU A 223 12.80 18.79 5.69
C GLU A 223 12.96 17.29 5.94
N ILE A 224 13.66 16.62 5.04
CA ILE A 224 14.26 15.31 5.30
C ILE A 224 15.59 15.55 6.01
N TYR A 225 15.56 15.44 7.34
CA TYR A 225 16.69 15.82 8.19
C TYR A 225 17.67 14.67 8.45
N ASN A 226 17.23 13.42 8.25
CA ASN A 226 18.08 12.24 8.38
C ASN A 226 17.61 11.11 7.45
N VAL A 227 18.56 10.28 7.03
CA VAL A 227 18.30 9.00 6.36
C VAL A 227 19.26 7.93 6.90
N GLU A 228 18.79 6.70 7.07
CA GLU A 228 19.67 5.59 7.47
C GLU A 228 19.30 4.27 6.79
N ARG A 229 20.31 3.43 6.56
CA ARG A 229 20.13 2.01 6.23
C ARG A 229 20.34 1.16 7.48
N LYS A 230 19.30 0.45 7.92
CA LYS A 230 19.38 -0.37 9.13
C LYS A 230 18.43 -1.56 9.03
N GLY A 231 18.92 -2.75 9.36
CA GLY A 231 18.09 -3.97 9.39
C GLY A 231 17.44 -4.32 8.06
N GLY A 232 18.10 -4.05 6.93
CA GLY A 232 17.54 -4.27 5.59
C GLY A 232 16.41 -3.30 5.21
N LYS A 233 16.32 -2.15 5.89
CA LYS A 233 15.36 -1.08 5.61
C LYS A 233 16.05 0.26 5.40
N ILE A 234 15.46 1.10 4.57
CA ILE A 234 15.77 2.53 4.49
C ILE A 234 14.78 3.27 5.39
N HIS A 235 15.29 4.09 6.30
CA HIS A 235 14.48 4.97 7.14
C HIS A 235 14.70 6.41 6.70
N VAL A 236 13.61 7.13 6.47
CA VAL A 236 13.62 8.53 6.05
C VAL A 236 12.92 9.37 7.09
N TYR A 237 13.66 10.25 7.76
CA TYR A 237 13.14 11.07 8.84
C TYR A 237 12.77 12.45 8.33
N ILE A 238 11.51 12.84 8.56
CA ILE A 238 10.94 14.05 7.99
C ILE A 238 10.22 14.85 9.06
N LYS A 239 10.45 16.15 9.08
CA LYS A 239 9.74 17.13 9.92
C LYS A 239 9.28 18.30 9.06
N GLY A 240 8.44 19.17 9.59
CA GLY A 240 7.99 20.36 8.87
C GLY A 240 7.11 21.24 9.73
N ASP A 241 6.71 22.38 9.17
CA ASP A 241 5.88 23.38 9.85
C ASP A 241 4.50 22.82 10.20
N ASP A 242 4.04 21.82 9.46
CA ASP A 242 2.76 21.15 9.66
C ASP A 242 2.91 19.64 9.54
N LYS A 243 2.74 18.96 10.68
CA LYS A 243 2.85 17.50 10.80
C LYS A 243 1.87 16.78 9.86
N LYS A 244 0.65 17.29 9.67
CA LYS A 244 -0.36 16.68 8.77
C LYS A 244 0.07 16.76 7.31
N GLN A 245 0.71 17.87 6.93
CA GLN A 245 1.25 18.05 5.59
C GLN A 245 2.45 17.13 5.34
N VAL A 246 3.33 16.96 6.35
CA VAL A 246 4.43 15.99 6.30
C VAL A 246 3.88 14.57 6.13
N PHE A 247 2.86 14.17 6.89
CA PHE A 247 2.27 12.83 6.74
C PHE A 247 1.77 12.58 5.31
N ASN A 248 1.05 13.52 4.71
CA ASN A 248 0.56 13.40 3.34
C ASN A 248 1.70 13.37 2.30
N MET A 249 2.81 14.07 2.55
CA MET A 249 4.02 13.93 1.74
C MET A 249 4.55 12.50 1.78
N LEU A 250 4.62 11.86 2.95
CA LEU A 250 5.14 10.48 3.11
C LEU A 250 4.39 9.48 2.22
N LEU A 251 3.07 9.62 2.13
CA LEU A 251 2.22 8.72 1.32
C LEU A 251 2.52 8.78 -0.19
N ASN A 252 3.22 9.82 -0.63
CA ASN A 252 3.62 9.99 -2.03
C ASN A 252 5.12 9.72 -2.23
N LEU A 253 5.83 9.21 -1.22
CA LEU A 253 7.22 8.81 -1.35
C LEU A 253 7.35 7.38 -1.84
N TYR A 254 8.35 7.16 -2.69
CA TYR A 254 8.73 5.84 -3.17
C TYR A 254 10.20 5.84 -3.57
N THR A 255 10.85 4.67 -3.53
CA THR A 255 12.25 4.54 -3.96
C THR A 255 12.36 4.56 -5.50
N SER A 256 13.57 4.73 -6.04
CA SER A 256 13.87 4.57 -7.47
C SER A 256 13.49 3.18 -7.98
N THR A 257 13.42 2.19 -7.09
CA THR A 257 13.02 0.82 -7.35
C THR A 257 11.51 0.63 -7.23
N GLY A 258 10.75 1.70 -7.00
CA GLY A 258 9.29 1.69 -6.99
C GLY A 258 8.67 1.18 -5.69
N ILE A 259 9.45 0.99 -4.63
CA ILE A 259 8.99 0.57 -3.30
C ILE A 259 8.36 1.78 -2.61
N GLY A 260 7.09 1.69 -2.25
CA GLY A 260 6.40 2.69 -1.45
C GLY A 260 6.74 2.60 0.04
N VAL A 261 6.25 3.56 0.83
CA VAL A 261 6.35 3.52 2.30
C VAL A 261 5.66 2.26 2.85
N GLN A 262 6.35 1.57 3.76
CA GLN A 262 5.87 0.33 4.39
C GLN A 262 5.18 0.59 5.71
N ASN A 263 5.73 1.49 6.52
CA ASN A 263 5.09 2.01 7.71
C ASN A 263 5.66 3.39 8.05
N ILE A 264 4.93 4.09 8.90
CA ILE A 264 5.24 5.44 9.35
C ILE A 264 5.27 5.43 10.88
N GLY A 265 6.41 5.76 11.48
CA GLY A 265 6.55 5.94 12.92
C GLY A 265 6.46 7.42 13.31
N ASP A 266 5.79 7.72 14.43
CA ASP A 266 5.82 9.05 15.03
C ASP A 266 7.13 9.26 15.83
N THR A 267 7.83 10.36 15.60
CA THR A 267 9.08 10.71 16.28
C THR A 267 8.92 11.84 17.30
N GLY A 268 7.69 12.30 17.54
CA GLY A 268 7.38 13.51 18.32
C GLY A 268 7.57 14.77 17.49
N ALA A 269 8.78 14.99 16.96
CA ALA A 269 9.14 16.16 16.14
C ALA A 269 8.66 16.07 14.68
N GLY A 270 8.29 14.88 14.22
CA GLY A 270 7.87 14.60 12.85
C GLY A 270 7.59 13.12 12.68
N TYR A 271 8.04 12.54 11.58
CA TYR A 271 7.82 11.12 11.26
C TYR A 271 9.07 10.45 10.73
N VAL A 272 9.09 9.12 10.80
CA VAL A 272 10.01 8.25 10.06
C VAL A 272 9.21 7.37 9.12
N ALA A 273 9.54 7.39 7.83
CA ALA A 273 9.01 6.42 6.87
C ALA A 273 10.01 5.31 6.62
N GLU A 274 9.54 4.07 6.69
CA GLU A 274 10.33 2.88 6.43
C GLU A 274 10.07 2.36 5.00
N PHE A 275 11.14 2.01 4.29
CA PHE A 275 11.12 1.34 2.99
C PHE A 275 11.94 0.06 3.07
N ASP A 276 11.58 -0.94 2.27
CA ASP A 276 12.44 -2.10 2.10
C ASP A 276 13.71 -1.70 1.34
N ASP A 277 14.87 -2.07 1.90
CA ASP A 277 16.16 -1.89 1.22
C ASP A 277 16.46 -3.13 0.40
N ILE A 278 16.14 -3.11 -0.90
CA ILE A 278 16.41 -4.22 -1.81
C ILE A 278 17.88 -4.31 -2.25
N SER A 279 18.81 -3.87 -1.40
CA SER A 279 20.26 -4.00 -1.57
C SER A 279 20.76 -3.47 -2.92
N LYS A 280 20.53 -2.18 -3.19
CA LYS A 280 21.28 -1.44 -4.22
C LYS A 280 22.30 -0.52 -3.56
N ASP A 281 23.50 -0.43 -4.15
CA ASP A 281 24.55 0.51 -3.72
C ASP A 281 24.04 1.96 -3.66
N LYS A 282 23.11 2.30 -4.57
CA LYS A 282 22.49 3.61 -4.65
C LYS A 282 20.96 3.52 -4.84
N VAL A 283 20.22 4.23 -4.00
CA VAL A 283 18.75 4.36 -4.06
C VAL A 283 18.36 5.83 -4.06
N ILE A 284 17.33 6.20 -4.83
CA ILE A 284 16.79 7.57 -4.85
C ILE A 284 15.42 7.56 -4.19
N ILE A 285 15.17 8.41 -3.19
CA ILE A 285 13.83 8.67 -2.68
C ILE A 285 13.14 9.68 -3.61
N LYS A 286 12.13 9.21 -4.33
CA LYS A 286 11.32 9.98 -5.26
C LYS A 286 10.03 10.43 -4.60
N MET A 287 9.47 11.52 -5.13
CA MET A 287 8.19 12.09 -4.71
C MET A 287 7.18 12.00 -5.85
N GLY A 288 5.92 11.70 -5.51
CA GLY A 288 4.81 11.80 -6.45
C GLY A 288 4.47 13.25 -6.79
N LEU A 289 3.96 13.48 -8.00
CA LEU A 289 3.72 14.83 -8.54
C LEU A 289 2.77 15.68 -7.68
N GLY A 290 1.85 15.04 -6.95
CA GLY A 290 0.88 15.71 -6.09
C GLY A 290 1.39 16.17 -4.71
N VAL A 291 2.68 16.02 -4.41
CA VAL A 291 3.24 16.40 -3.09
C VAL A 291 3.18 17.91 -2.85
N LEU A 292 3.45 18.74 -3.86
CA LEU A 292 3.52 20.20 -3.70
C LEU A 292 2.15 20.86 -3.50
N ASP A 293 1.09 20.22 -4.00
CA ASP A 293 -0.32 20.65 -3.93
C ASP A 293 -1.04 20.25 -2.64
N CYS A 294 -0.31 19.72 -1.66
CA CYS A 294 -0.88 19.28 -0.40
C CYS A 294 -1.30 20.49 0.46
N ASN A 295 -2.45 21.12 0.17
CA ASN A 295 -3.04 22.08 1.09
C ASN A 295 -3.50 21.30 2.33
N GLY A 296 -2.91 21.61 3.49
CA GLY A 296 -3.10 20.93 4.78
C GLY A 296 -4.51 21.03 5.40
N ASN A 297 -5.58 21.13 4.60
CA ASN A 297 -6.96 20.98 5.06
C ASN A 297 -7.21 19.49 5.33
N TYR A 298 -6.80 19.08 6.51
CA TYR A 298 -6.71 17.69 6.89
C TYR A 298 -7.28 17.51 8.30
N SER A 299 -8.16 16.52 8.45
CA SER A 299 -8.62 16.02 9.75
C SER A 299 -8.13 14.59 9.97
N GLU A 300 -7.71 14.33 11.22
CA GLU A 300 -7.41 13.00 11.69
C GLU A 300 -8.51 12.55 12.65
N GLU A 301 -9.05 11.36 12.42
CA GLU A 301 -9.96 10.71 13.37
C GLU A 301 -9.43 9.31 13.68
N GLU A 302 -9.09 9.03 14.93
CA GLU A 302 -8.64 7.70 15.37
C GLU A 302 -9.75 6.95 16.12
N SER A 303 -10.00 5.69 15.77
CA SER A 303 -10.88 4.77 16.48
C SER A 303 -10.12 3.53 16.94
N LYS A 304 -10.16 3.24 18.25
CA LYS A 304 -9.51 2.05 18.81
C LYS A 304 -10.30 0.80 18.45
N LEU A 305 -9.60 -0.27 18.13
CA LEU A 305 -10.16 -1.59 17.89
C LEU A 305 -9.96 -2.44 19.14
N THR A 306 -11.05 -2.97 19.70
CA THR A 306 -11.00 -3.96 20.78
C THR A 306 -11.34 -5.32 20.20
N LEU A 307 -10.40 -6.26 20.31
CA LEU A 307 -10.59 -7.65 19.92
C LEU A 307 -11.39 -8.38 21.02
N LYS A 308 -12.42 -9.13 20.62
CA LYS A 308 -13.24 -9.99 21.49
C LYS A 308 -12.88 -11.45 21.24
#